data_AF-A0A956PMD0-F1
#
_entry.id   AF-A0A956PMD0-F1
#
_cell.length_a   1.000
_cell.length_b   1.000
_cell.length_c   1.000
_cell.angle_alpha   90.00
_cell.angle_beta   90.00
_cell.angle_gamma   90.00
#
_symmetry.space_group_name_H-M   'P 1'
#
loop_
_entity.id
_entity.type
_entity.pdbx_description
1 polymer ?
#
loop_
_entity_poly.entity_id
_entity_poly.type
_entity_poly.pdbx_seq_one_letter_code
_entity_poly.pdbx_strand_id
1 'polypeptide(L)'
;MAGIGFQLRRFTQEGTLRGFIKGYYNAALVAAGPWVLTVISLIVIGFLMRQNAARTELFLETIIYIYAFSLITTAPFQLIVTRYLADQLDAQKLTAHIPSFLSVGIVSAVFHYVVGFIFFSQVDVSWVYTMISAALFAMVSLVWLLLAFVGAVRAFHLVATSFTAGTIVAILSAYFLGLRVGDVGYLLG
;
A
#
# COMPACT_ATOMS: atom_id res chain seq x y z
N MET A 1 17.90 21.95 -13.58
CA MET A 1 17.45 20.96 -12.58
C MET A 1 16.41 21.62 -11.67
N ALA A 2 15.15 21.68 -12.09
CA ALA A 2 14.06 22.21 -11.29
C ALA A 2 13.36 21.06 -10.55
N GLY A 3 13.99 20.55 -9.49
CA GLY A 3 13.38 19.54 -8.64
C GLY A 3 12.19 20.09 -7.85
N ILE A 4 11.54 19.20 -7.10
CA ILE A 4 10.40 19.44 -6.19
C ILE A 4 10.62 20.68 -5.29
N GLY A 5 11.86 20.99 -4.91
CA GLY A 5 12.25 22.17 -4.14
C GLY A 5 11.99 23.52 -4.83
N PHE A 6 11.97 23.57 -6.18
CA PHE A 6 11.70 24.79 -6.94
C PHE A 6 10.21 25.13 -6.96
N GLN A 7 9.32 24.12 -6.94
CA GLN A 7 7.88 24.32 -6.81
C GLN A 7 7.44 24.52 -5.35
N LEU A 8 8.13 23.94 -4.37
CA LEU A 8 8.01 24.33 -2.95
C LEU A 8 8.35 25.81 -2.75
N ARG A 9 9.37 26.31 -3.46
CA ARG A 9 9.69 27.76 -3.53
C ARG A 9 8.62 28.62 -4.20
N ARG A 10 7.72 28.02 -4.99
CA ARG A 10 6.61 28.73 -5.68
C ARG A 10 5.32 28.72 -4.86
N PHE A 11 5.01 27.64 -4.15
CA PHE A 11 3.92 27.62 -3.16
C PHE A 11 4.22 28.50 -1.95
N THR A 12 5.48 28.65 -1.57
CA THR A 12 5.92 29.63 -0.56
C THR A 12 5.73 31.09 -1.02
N GLN A 13 5.61 31.34 -2.33
CA GLN A 13 5.39 32.66 -2.91
C GLN A 13 3.91 33.08 -3.02
N GLU A 14 2.95 32.19 -2.74
CA GLU A 14 1.52 32.56 -2.64
C GLU A 14 1.17 33.28 -1.32
N GLY A 15 2.15 33.45 -0.42
CA GLY A 15 2.15 34.49 0.61
C GLY A 15 1.12 34.36 1.74
N THR A 16 0.32 33.29 1.83
CA THR A 16 -0.68 33.12 2.89
C THR A 16 -0.42 31.89 3.77
N LEU A 17 -0.35 32.11 5.09
CA LEU A 17 -0.18 31.04 6.11
C LEU A 17 -1.20 29.90 5.95
N ARG A 18 -2.42 30.24 5.53
CA ARG A 18 -3.51 29.27 5.30
C ARG A 18 -3.22 28.31 4.13
N GLY A 19 -2.60 28.79 3.05
CA GLY A 19 -2.21 27.96 1.91
C GLY A 19 -1.12 26.96 2.29
N PHE A 20 -0.14 27.40 3.08
CA PHE A 20 0.92 26.54 3.63
C PHE A 20 0.39 25.42 4.52
N ILE A 21 -0.46 25.77 5.50
CA ILE A 21 -1.04 24.80 6.43
C ILE A 21 -1.86 23.76 5.66
N LYS A 22 -2.68 24.19 4.69
CA LYS A 22 -3.49 23.29 3.88
C LYS A 22 -2.64 22.35 3.02
N GLY A 23 -1.54 22.86 2.44
CA GLY A 23 -0.60 22.05 1.65
C GLY A 23 0.11 20.99 2.50
N TYR A 24 0.62 21.37 3.68
CA TYR A 24 1.28 20.43 4.60
C TYR A 24 0.31 19.40 5.16
N TYR A 25 -0.92 19.81 5.50
CA TYR A 25 -1.96 18.90 5.97
C TYR A 25 -2.29 17.82 4.92
N ASN A 26 -2.49 18.24 3.66
CA ASN A 26 -2.76 17.29 2.57
C ASN A 26 -1.56 16.35 2.31
N ALA A 27 -0.33 16.86 2.39
CA ALA A 27 0.87 16.04 2.26
C ALA A 27 1.01 15.02 3.41
N ALA A 28 0.76 15.45 4.65
CA ALA A 28 0.79 14.58 5.83
C ALA A 28 -0.30 13.50 5.75
N LEU A 29 -1.50 13.86 5.31
CA LEU A 29 -2.62 12.93 5.17
C LEU A 29 -2.34 11.84 4.12
N VAL A 30 -1.58 12.15 3.07
CA VAL A 30 -1.19 11.17 2.05
C VAL A 30 -0.02 10.31 2.52
N ALA A 31 0.95 10.91 3.20
CA ALA A 31 2.12 10.20 3.71
C ALA A 31 1.78 9.26 4.87
N ALA A 32 0.88 9.67 5.78
CA ALA A 32 0.56 8.95 7.01
C ALA A 32 -0.83 8.32 7.04
N GLY A 33 -1.80 8.83 6.24
CA GLY A 33 -3.19 8.37 6.29
C GLY A 33 -3.36 6.88 5.99
N PRO A 34 -2.82 6.36 4.86
CA PRO A 34 -2.80 4.93 4.57
C PRO A 34 -2.30 4.07 5.73
N TRP A 35 -1.17 4.47 6.33
CA TRP A 35 -0.55 3.75 7.44
C TRP A 35 -1.43 3.72 8.69
N VAL A 36 -2.00 4.87 9.07
CA VAL A 36 -2.89 4.96 10.23
C VAL A 36 -4.12 4.08 10.03
N LEU A 37 -4.73 4.12 8.83
CA LEU A 37 -5.89 3.28 8.51
C LEU A 37 -5.55 1.79 8.52
N THR A 38 -4.39 1.39 8.00
CA THR A 38 -3.90 0.00 8.10
C THR A 38 -3.74 -0.43 9.56
N VAL A 39 -3.11 0.39 10.41
CA VAL A 39 -2.92 0.06 11.83
C VAL A 39 -4.27 -0.09 12.54
N ILE A 40 -5.21 0.83 12.29
CA ILE A 40 -6.57 0.74 12.84
C ILE A 40 -7.24 -0.57 12.40
N SER A 41 -7.14 -0.93 11.12
CA SER A 41 -7.69 -2.18 10.60
C SER A 41 -7.13 -3.39 11.34
N LEU A 42 -5.80 -3.46 11.51
CA LEU A 42 -5.14 -4.57 12.19
C LEU A 42 -5.50 -4.66 13.67
N ILE A 43 -5.67 -3.53 14.37
CA ILE A 43 -6.14 -3.50 15.76
C ILE A 43 -7.55 -4.09 15.85
N VAL A 44 -8.46 -3.67 14.94
CA VAL A 44 -9.84 -4.15 14.91
C VAL A 44 -9.88 -5.65 14.60
N ILE A 45 -9.19 -6.10 13.56
CA ILE A 45 -9.14 -7.52 13.17
C ILE A 45 -8.50 -8.36 14.28
N GLY A 46 -7.39 -7.91 14.88
CA GLY A 46 -6.77 -8.58 16.01
C GLY A 46 -7.70 -8.72 17.20
N PHE A 47 -8.52 -7.70 17.49
CA PHE A 47 -9.56 -7.79 18.51
C PHE A 47 -10.66 -8.82 18.15
N LEU A 48 -11.05 -8.93 16.88
CA LEU A 48 -12.01 -9.95 16.42
C LEU A 48 -11.46 -11.38 16.60
N MET A 49 -10.14 -11.56 16.47
CA MET A 49 -9.47 -12.86 16.59
C MET A 49 -9.17 -13.30 18.04
N ARG A 50 -9.37 -12.42 19.03
CA ARG A 50 -8.92 -12.57 20.43
C ARG A 50 -9.30 -13.87 21.14
N GLN A 51 -10.29 -14.61 20.64
CA GLN A 51 -10.68 -15.91 21.21
C GLN A 51 -9.65 -17.01 20.97
N ASN A 52 -8.69 -16.80 20.06
CA ASN A 52 -7.61 -17.75 19.78
C ASN A 52 -6.26 -17.02 19.65
N ALA A 53 -5.50 -16.98 20.75
CA ALA A 53 -4.24 -16.25 20.84
C ALA A 53 -3.21 -16.71 19.79
N ALA A 54 -3.00 -18.03 19.65
CA ALA A 54 -2.04 -18.59 18.69
C ALA A 54 -2.37 -18.21 17.23
N ARG A 55 -3.66 -18.22 16.86
CA ARG A 55 -4.08 -17.79 15.50
C ARG A 55 -3.91 -16.29 15.30
N THR A 56 -4.12 -15.50 16.35
CA THR A 56 -3.92 -14.05 16.33
C THR A 56 -2.45 -13.71 16.14
N GLU A 57 -1.55 -14.41 16.84
CA GLU A 57 -0.09 -14.27 16.70
C GLU A 57 0.37 -14.61 15.28
N LEU A 58 -0.02 -15.77 14.74
CA LEU A 58 0.32 -16.16 13.36
C LEU A 58 -0.14 -15.13 12.33
N PHE A 59 -1.36 -14.59 12.47
CA PHE A 59 -1.87 -13.54 11.60
C PHE A 59 -1.02 -12.28 11.68
N LEU A 60 -0.75 -11.77 12.88
CA LEU A 60 0.05 -10.55 13.06
C LEU A 60 1.47 -10.72 12.54
N GLU A 61 2.12 -11.86 12.82
CA GLU A 61 3.44 -12.19 12.29
C GLU A 61 3.45 -12.20 10.75
N THR A 62 2.45 -12.85 10.15
CA THR A 62 2.31 -12.90 8.69
C THR A 62 2.19 -11.50 8.09
N ILE A 63 1.34 -10.65 8.68
CA ILE A 63 1.21 -9.26 8.21
C ILE A 63 2.51 -8.48 8.38
N ILE A 64 3.20 -8.61 9.52
CA ILE A 64 4.49 -7.95 9.77
C ILE A 64 5.51 -8.34 8.71
N TYR A 65 5.67 -9.63 8.41
CA TYR A 65 6.60 -10.10 7.39
C TYR A 65 6.20 -9.65 5.98
N ILE A 66 4.90 -9.68 5.65
CA ILE A 66 4.40 -9.16 4.36
C ILE A 66 4.79 -7.69 4.19
N TYR A 67 4.55 -6.86 5.19
CA TYR A 67 4.88 -5.43 5.13
C TYR A 67 6.38 -5.20 5.08
N ALA A 68 7.16 -5.89 5.93
CA ALA A 68 8.61 -5.75 5.97
C ALA A 68 9.28 -6.14 4.64
N PHE A 69 8.98 -7.33 4.13
CA PHE A 69 9.59 -7.79 2.88
C PHE A 69 9.08 -6.99 1.68
N SER A 70 7.82 -6.55 1.65
CA SER A 70 7.27 -5.85 0.49
C SER A 70 7.92 -4.48 0.32
N LEU A 71 8.24 -3.80 1.42
CA LEU A 71 9.02 -2.55 1.38
C LEU A 71 10.41 -2.79 0.77
N ILE A 72 11.09 -3.86 1.17
CA ILE A 72 12.45 -4.17 0.70
C ILE A 72 12.43 -4.56 -0.79
N THR A 73 11.53 -5.47 -1.18
CA THR A 73 11.49 -6.02 -2.55
C THR A 73 10.89 -5.03 -3.54
N THR A 74 10.00 -4.14 -3.11
CA THR A 74 9.38 -3.12 -3.97
C THR A 74 10.26 -1.88 -4.15
N ALA A 75 11.17 -1.59 -3.22
CA ALA A 75 12.08 -0.44 -3.30
C ALA A 75 12.81 -0.26 -4.65
N PRO A 76 13.44 -1.28 -5.27
CA PRO A 76 14.10 -1.11 -6.57
C PRO A 76 13.12 -0.71 -7.67
N PHE A 77 11.91 -1.28 -7.68
CA PHE A 77 10.86 -0.89 -8.63
C PHE A 77 10.43 0.55 -8.43
N GLN A 78 10.24 0.98 -7.17
CA GLN A 78 9.88 2.36 -6.85
C GLN A 78 10.96 3.36 -7.27
N LEU A 79 12.24 3.04 -7.11
CA LEU A 79 13.33 3.92 -7.55
C LEU A 79 13.29 4.16 -9.07
N ILE A 80 13.11 3.10 -9.85
CA ILE A 80 13.02 3.19 -11.31
C ILE A 80 11.77 3.98 -11.73
N VAL A 81 10.63 3.65 -11.14
CA VAL A 81 9.34 4.29 -11.45
C VAL A 81 9.34 5.76 -11.11
N THR A 82 9.79 6.13 -9.90
CA THR A 82 9.82 7.54 -9.46
C THR A 82 10.75 8.38 -10.32
N ARG A 83 11.91 7.82 -10.72
CA ARG A 83 12.82 8.48 -11.65
C ARG A 83 12.18 8.68 -13.02
N TYR A 84 11.60 7.62 -13.58
CA TYR A 84 10.91 7.67 -14.87
C TYR A 84 9.76 8.69 -14.86
N LEU A 85 8.96 8.70 -13.80
CA LEU A 85 7.86 9.67 -13.65
C LEU A 85 8.37 11.11 -13.56
N ALA A 86 9.47 11.35 -12.85
CA ALA A 86 10.08 12.67 -12.80
C ALA A 86 10.53 13.15 -14.19
N ASP A 87 11.18 12.29 -14.96
CA ASP A 87 11.63 12.61 -16.33
C ASP A 87 10.44 12.87 -17.28
N GLN A 88 9.34 12.11 -17.15
CA GLN A 88 8.12 12.33 -17.96
C GLN A 88 7.35 13.60 -17.57
N LEU A 89 7.33 13.94 -16.27
CA LEU A 89 6.75 15.19 -15.78
C LEU A 89 7.53 16.41 -16.28
N ASP A 90 8.86 16.33 -16.30
CA ASP A 90 9.72 17.39 -16.85
C ASP A 90 9.51 17.56 -18.36
N ALA A 91 9.35 16.44 -19.08
CA ALA A 91 9.06 16.42 -20.51
C ALA A 91 7.60 16.77 -20.88
N GLN A 92 6.72 17.05 -19.91
CA GLN A 92 5.28 17.33 -20.09
C GLN A 92 4.49 16.23 -20.83
N LYS A 93 4.97 14.98 -20.82
CA LYS A 93 4.31 13.84 -21.50
C LYS A 93 3.34 13.13 -20.56
N LEU A 94 2.18 13.75 -20.32
CA LEU A 94 1.19 13.30 -19.35
C LEU A 94 0.37 12.06 -19.75
N THR A 95 0.50 11.55 -20.98
CA THR A 95 -0.32 10.44 -21.50
C THR A 95 0.26 9.05 -21.21
N ALA A 96 1.54 8.95 -20.83
CA ALA A 96 2.22 7.65 -20.68
C ALA A 96 2.10 7.02 -19.27
N HIS A 97 1.45 7.67 -18.30
CA HIS A 97 1.47 7.23 -16.90
C HIS A 97 0.68 5.94 -16.65
N ILE A 98 -0.51 5.78 -17.24
CA ILE A 98 -1.36 4.59 -17.03
C ILE A 98 -0.73 3.33 -17.65
N PRO A 99 -0.27 3.33 -18.92
CA PRO A 99 0.39 2.15 -19.49
C PRO A 99 1.66 1.74 -18.74
N SER A 100 2.44 2.73 -18.27
CA SER A 100 3.65 2.48 -17.50
C SER A 100 3.36 1.88 -16.11
N PHE A 101 2.27 2.31 -15.47
CA PHE A 101 1.81 1.71 -14.21
C PHE A 101 1.36 0.26 -14.42
N LEU A 102 0.57 0.00 -15.48
CA LEU A 102 0.09 -1.35 -15.77
C LEU A 102 1.25 -2.31 -16.07
N SER A 103 2.25 -1.89 -16.85
CA SER A 103 3.38 -2.74 -17.21
C SER A 103 4.23 -3.10 -15.99
N VAL A 104 4.68 -2.11 -15.21
CA VAL A 104 5.45 -2.37 -13.99
C VAL A 104 4.61 -3.08 -12.92
N GLY A 105 3.31 -2.78 -12.87
CA GLY A 105 2.36 -3.41 -11.96
C GLY A 105 2.24 -4.90 -12.22
N ILE A 106 2.02 -5.33 -13.47
CA ILE A 106 1.93 -6.76 -13.81
C ILE A 106 3.23 -7.49 -13.48
N VAL A 107 4.39 -6.92 -13.85
CA VAL A 107 5.70 -7.51 -13.54
C VAL A 107 5.89 -7.64 -12.03
N SER A 108 5.58 -6.58 -11.29
CA SER A 108 5.66 -6.57 -9.82
C SER A 108 4.70 -7.56 -9.18
N ALA A 109 3.47 -7.67 -9.67
CA ALA A 109 2.47 -8.59 -9.15
C ALA A 109 2.92 -10.05 -9.28
N VAL A 110 3.39 -10.43 -10.47
CA VAL A 110 3.88 -11.80 -10.72
C VAL A 110 5.14 -12.08 -9.89
N PHE A 111 6.10 -11.15 -9.90
CA PHE A 111 7.32 -11.29 -9.13
C PHE A 111 7.05 -11.47 -7.64
N HIS A 112 6.27 -10.58 -7.03
CA HIS A 112 5.96 -10.65 -5.61
C HIS A 112 5.09 -11.86 -5.29
N TYR A 113 4.13 -12.24 -6.13
CA TYR A 113 3.37 -13.47 -5.90
C TYR A 113 4.27 -14.70 -5.84
N VAL A 114 5.20 -14.85 -6.79
CA VAL A 114 6.15 -15.98 -6.82
C VAL A 114 7.07 -15.96 -5.61
N VAL A 115 7.64 -14.79 -5.27
CA VAL A 115 8.53 -14.64 -4.11
C VAL A 115 7.80 -14.94 -2.80
N GLY A 116 6.61 -14.38 -2.62
CA GLY A 116 5.77 -14.61 -1.45
C GLY A 116 5.35 -16.07 -1.33
N PHE A 117 4.99 -16.70 -2.45
CA PHE A 117 4.63 -18.11 -2.49
C PHE A 117 5.79 -19.01 -2.07
N ILE A 118 7.01 -18.76 -2.59
CA ILE A 118 8.22 -19.49 -2.17
C ILE A 118 8.47 -19.30 -0.67
N PHE A 119 8.39 -18.06 -0.17
CA PHE A 119 8.60 -17.76 1.25
C PHE A 119 7.61 -18.48 2.16
N PHE A 120 6.31 -18.35 1.90
CA PHE A 120 5.28 -18.94 2.76
C PHE A 120 5.18 -20.46 2.62
N SER A 121 5.63 -21.05 1.50
CA SER A 121 5.69 -22.51 1.35
C SER A 121 6.70 -23.20 2.27
N GLN A 122 7.61 -22.44 2.87
CA GLN A 122 8.59 -22.94 3.85
C GLN A 122 8.03 -22.95 5.28
N VAL A 123 6.86 -22.36 5.50
CA VAL A 123 6.20 -22.31 6.80
C VAL A 123 5.19 -23.45 6.89
N ASP A 124 5.08 -24.08 8.06
CA ASP A 124 4.11 -25.17 8.31
C ASP A 124 2.69 -24.62 8.46
N VAL A 125 2.10 -24.19 7.35
CA VAL A 125 0.73 -23.67 7.23
C VAL A 125 0.00 -24.34 6.08
N SER A 126 -1.33 -24.23 6.07
CA SER A 126 -2.14 -24.78 4.98
C SER A 126 -1.75 -24.17 3.62
N TRP A 127 -1.90 -24.97 2.55
CA TRP A 127 -1.67 -24.52 1.18
C TRP A 127 -2.50 -23.28 0.82
N VAL A 128 -3.74 -23.23 1.29
CA VAL A 128 -4.66 -22.10 1.06
C VAL A 128 -4.11 -20.83 1.73
N TYR A 129 -3.65 -20.93 2.97
CA TYR A 129 -3.01 -19.81 3.67
C TYR A 129 -1.78 -19.30 2.91
N THR A 130 -0.93 -20.20 2.41
CA THR A 130 0.24 -19.86 1.59
C THR A 130 -0.13 -19.04 0.36
N MET A 131 -1.14 -19.49 -0.40
CA MET A 131 -1.58 -18.79 -1.61
C MET A 131 -2.14 -17.39 -1.31
N ILE A 132 -2.88 -17.24 -0.21
CA ILE A 132 -3.51 -15.98 0.16
C ILE A 132 -2.46 -15.00 0.70
N SER A 133 -1.52 -15.46 1.54
CA SER A 133 -0.41 -14.64 2.01
C SER A 133 0.48 -14.17 0.86
N ALA A 134 0.73 -15.02 -0.15
CA ALA A 134 1.44 -14.63 -1.37
C ALA A 134 0.66 -13.59 -2.20
N ALA A 135 -0.67 -13.75 -2.33
CA ALA A 135 -1.53 -12.77 -3.00
C ALA A 135 -1.55 -11.42 -2.26
N LEU A 136 -1.65 -11.45 -0.93
CA LEU A 136 -1.61 -10.27 -0.08
C LEU A 136 -0.26 -9.57 -0.18
N PHE A 137 0.84 -10.32 -0.21
CA PHE A 137 2.19 -9.78 -0.42
C PHE A 137 2.33 -9.07 -1.77
N ALA A 138 1.81 -9.65 -2.85
CA ALA A 138 1.76 -9.00 -4.15
C ALA A 138 0.88 -7.74 -4.13
N MET A 139 -0.28 -7.79 -3.48
CA MET A 139 -1.21 -6.67 -3.37
C MET A 139 -0.59 -5.48 -2.60
N VAL A 140 0.03 -5.73 -1.44
CA VAL A 140 0.71 -4.69 -0.66
C VAL A 140 1.86 -4.06 -1.47
N SER A 141 2.60 -4.88 -2.22
CA SER A 141 3.66 -4.41 -3.13
C SER A 141 3.12 -3.51 -4.24
N LEU A 142 1.95 -3.84 -4.80
CA LEU A 142 1.26 -2.98 -5.77
C LEU A 142 0.78 -1.67 -5.16
N VAL A 143 0.33 -1.68 -3.90
CA VAL A 143 -0.05 -0.46 -3.18
C VAL A 143 1.15 0.48 -3.04
N TRP A 144 2.33 -0.04 -2.70
CA TRP A 144 3.57 0.75 -2.65
C TRP A 144 3.91 1.40 -4.00
N LEU A 145 3.76 0.65 -5.10
CA LEU A 145 3.94 1.20 -6.44
C LEU A 145 2.89 2.25 -6.76
N LEU A 146 1.61 1.98 -6.50
CA LEU A 146 0.52 2.91 -6.76
C LEU A 146 0.72 4.24 -6.02
N LEU A 147 1.14 4.21 -4.76
CA LEU A 147 1.43 5.41 -3.99
C LEU A 147 2.55 6.27 -4.62
N ALA A 148 3.55 5.64 -5.23
CA ALA A 148 4.59 6.36 -5.98
C ALA A 148 4.03 7.08 -7.22
N PHE A 149 3.10 6.45 -7.95
CA PHE A 149 2.42 7.08 -9.09
C PHE A 149 1.46 8.20 -8.67
N VAL A 150 0.67 8.00 -7.61
CA VAL A 150 -0.29 9.02 -7.18
C VAL A 150 0.41 10.25 -6.59
N GLY A 151 1.55 10.05 -5.91
CA GLY A 151 2.40 11.16 -5.45
C GLY A 151 2.84 12.08 -6.59
N ALA A 152 3.07 11.53 -7.79
CA ALA A 152 3.41 12.31 -8.98
C ALA A 152 2.23 13.13 -9.54
N VAL A 153 1.01 12.56 -9.52
CA VAL A 153 -0.21 13.18 -10.09
C VAL A 153 -0.95 14.09 -9.10
N ARG A 154 -0.57 14.07 -7.81
CA ARG A 154 -1.16 14.90 -6.73
C ARG A 154 -2.65 14.67 -6.47
N ALA A 155 -3.17 13.49 -6.79
CA ALA A 155 -4.57 13.12 -6.55
C ALA A 155 -4.82 12.67 -5.10
N PHE A 156 -4.47 13.53 -4.13
CA PHE A 156 -4.38 13.21 -2.71
C PHE A 156 -5.72 12.82 -2.05
N HIS A 157 -6.79 13.52 -2.39
CA HIS A 157 -8.12 13.23 -1.84
C HIS A 157 -8.62 11.85 -2.26
N LEU A 158 -8.29 11.40 -3.48
CA LEU A 158 -8.69 10.10 -3.99
C LEU A 158 -8.01 8.96 -3.21
N VAL A 159 -6.73 9.12 -2.86
CA VAL A 159 -6.02 8.13 -2.01
C VAL A 159 -6.72 7.99 -0.67
N ALA A 160 -7.01 9.12 -0.01
CA ALA A 160 -7.64 9.13 1.30
C ALA A 160 -9.00 8.43 1.32
N THR A 161 -9.87 8.75 0.35
CA THR A 161 -11.19 8.14 0.26
C THR A 161 -11.12 6.66 -0.12
N SER A 162 -10.24 6.27 -1.05
CA SER A 162 -10.03 4.88 -1.43
C SER A 162 -9.50 4.03 -0.28
N PHE A 163 -8.52 4.51 0.49
CA PHE A 163 -8.02 3.79 1.67
C PHE A 163 -9.09 3.68 2.76
N THR A 164 -9.88 4.74 2.97
CA THR A 164 -10.97 4.71 3.96
C THR A 164 -12.04 3.69 3.57
N ALA A 165 -12.51 3.73 2.33
CA ALA A 165 -13.47 2.76 1.81
C ALA A 165 -12.91 1.33 1.84
N GLY A 166 -11.66 1.15 1.41
CA GLY A 166 -10.98 -0.15 1.45
C GLY A 166 -10.84 -0.70 2.87
N THR A 167 -10.53 0.16 3.85
CA THR A 167 -10.42 -0.23 5.26
C THR A 167 -11.77 -0.69 5.83
N ILE A 168 -12.85 0.01 5.51
CA ILE A 168 -14.21 -0.40 5.92
C ILE A 168 -14.56 -1.74 5.29
N VAL A 169 -14.31 -1.91 3.99
CA VAL A 169 -14.55 -3.17 3.30
C VAL A 169 -13.74 -4.29 3.94
N ALA A 170 -12.45 -4.08 4.20
CA ALA A 170 -11.55 -5.06 4.78
C ALA A 170 -12.00 -5.54 6.18
N ILE A 171 -12.40 -4.61 7.05
CA ILE A 171 -12.91 -4.97 8.38
C ILE A 171 -14.20 -5.78 8.28
N LEU A 172 -15.13 -5.39 7.39
CA LEU A 172 -16.39 -6.09 7.21
C LEU A 172 -16.19 -7.48 6.60
N SER A 173 -15.37 -7.60 5.54
CA SER A 173 -15.02 -8.89 4.93
C SER A 173 -14.31 -9.79 5.94
N ALA A 174 -13.32 -9.29 6.66
CA ALA A 174 -12.60 -10.03 7.69
C ALA A 174 -13.55 -10.55 8.79
N TYR A 175 -14.52 -9.73 9.21
CA TYR A 175 -15.55 -10.17 10.17
C TYR A 175 -16.40 -11.32 9.63
N PHE A 176 -16.98 -11.18 8.43
CA PHE A 176 -17.87 -12.21 7.87
C PHE A 176 -17.14 -13.48 7.44
N LEU A 177 -15.95 -13.34 6.84
CA LEU A 177 -15.14 -14.46 6.37
C LEU A 177 -14.43 -15.15 7.53
N GLY A 178 -13.94 -14.40 8.52
CA GLY A 178 -13.30 -14.94 9.71
C GLY A 178 -14.22 -15.87 10.50
N LEU A 179 -15.51 -15.52 10.60
CA LEU A 179 -16.55 -16.37 11.23
C LEU A 179 -16.80 -17.68 10.47
N ARG A 180 -16.51 -17.76 9.17
CA ARG A 180 -16.79 -18.93 8.32
C ARG A 180 -15.58 -19.82 8.07
N VAL A 181 -14.42 -19.20 7.87
CA VAL A 181 -13.19 -19.86 7.36
C VAL A 181 -12.02 -19.71 8.34
N GLY A 182 -12.22 -19.07 9.49
CA GLY A 182 -11.19 -18.89 10.53
C GLY A 182 -10.11 -17.88 10.13
N ASP A 183 -8.85 -18.18 10.49
CA ASP A 183 -7.66 -17.36 10.23
C ASP A 183 -7.47 -17.01 8.76
N VAL A 184 -7.72 -17.97 7.86
CA VAL A 184 -7.70 -17.75 6.41
C VAL A 184 -8.73 -16.70 5.99
N GLY A 185 -9.91 -16.69 6.64
CA GLY A 185 -10.97 -15.72 6.38
C GLY A 185 -10.60 -14.30 6.82
N TYR A 186 -9.89 -14.17 7.95
CA TYR A 186 -9.38 -12.86 8.40
C TYR A 186 -8.28 -12.31 7.48
N LEU A 187 -7.47 -13.18 6.86
CA LEU A 187 -6.40 -12.78 5.94
C LEU A 187 -6.90 -12.46 4.53
N LEU A 188 -8.03 -13.06 4.13
CA LEU A 188 -8.75 -12.74 2.89
C LEU A 188 -9.51 -11.41 2.93
N GLY A 189 -9.86 -10.97 4.15
CA GLY A 189 -10.68 -9.78 4.38
C GLY A 189 -9.93 -8.51 4.06
#